data_AF-A0A7Y4MVU3-F1
#
_entry.id   AF-A0A7Y4MVU3-F1
#
_cell.length_a   1.000
_cell.length_b   1.000
_cell.length_c   1.000
_cell.angle_alpha   90.00
_cell.angle_beta   90.00
_cell.angle_gamma   90.00
#
_symmetry.space_group_name_H-M   'P 1'
#
loop_
_entity.id
_entity.type
_entity.pdbx_description
1 polymer ?
#
loop_
_entity_poly.entity_id
_entity_poly.type
_entity_poly.pdbx_seq_one_letter_code
_entity_poly.pdbx_strand_id
1 'polypeptide(L)'
;PLRDAPGHDLNYCAMSGVSDQIGRGGDALAMSNVPIADLIGGSLTSAMGLLAALFDAARTGRGRHVDIAMADSMLAHAVVPMVALAVHGQTRPAGADRLSGGLPFYSLYATSDGRQLAVGALERKFWD
;
A
#
# COMPACT_ATOMS: atom_id res chain seq x y z
N PRO A 1 3.62 5.44 -21.40
CA PRO A 1 4.90 6.04 -21.87
C PRO A 1 6.15 5.42 -21.22
N LEU A 2 6.06 4.88 -20.00
CA LEU A 2 7.22 4.39 -19.23
C LEU A 2 7.51 2.88 -19.37
N ARG A 3 6.96 2.19 -20.38
CA ARG A 3 7.07 0.72 -20.48
C ARG A 3 8.51 0.21 -20.61
N ASP A 4 9.36 0.98 -21.30
CA ASP A 4 10.75 0.63 -21.57
C ASP A 4 11.71 1.37 -20.62
N ALA A 5 11.17 2.10 -19.63
CA ALA A 5 11.97 2.81 -18.64
C ALA A 5 12.46 1.84 -17.55
N PRO A 6 13.71 1.96 -17.08
CA PRO A 6 14.20 1.15 -15.97
C PRO A 6 13.47 1.55 -14.67
N GLY A 7 13.22 0.57 -13.81
CA GLY A 7 12.60 0.79 -12.52
C GLY A 7 12.83 -0.40 -11.58
N HIS A 8 12.76 -0.10 -10.29
CA HIS A 8 12.74 -1.05 -9.19
C HIS A 8 11.54 -0.77 -8.30
N ASP A 9 11.30 -1.65 -7.34
CA ASP A 9 10.27 -1.55 -6.31
C ASP A 9 9.95 -0.11 -5.86
N LEU A 10 10.97 0.63 -5.44
CA LEU A 10 10.84 2.00 -4.95
C LEU A 10 10.29 2.97 -6.01
N ASN A 11 10.66 2.81 -7.27
CA ASN A 11 10.16 3.65 -8.35
C ASN A 11 8.66 3.45 -8.55
N TYR A 12 8.18 2.20 -8.49
CA TYR A 12 6.76 1.88 -8.63
C TYR A 12 5.94 2.31 -7.40
N CYS A 13 6.51 2.19 -6.18
CA CYS A 13 5.93 2.75 -4.97
C CYS A 13 5.83 4.29 -5.03
N ALA A 14 6.85 4.97 -5.57
CA ALA A 14 6.85 6.42 -5.70
C ALA A 14 5.84 6.90 -6.75
N MET A 15 5.81 6.25 -7.93
CA MET A 15 4.87 6.60 -9.00
C MET A 15 3.40 6.40 -8.61
N SER A 16 3.10 5.41 -7.77
CA SER A 16 1.75 5.16 -7.27
C SER A 16 1.35 6.04 -6.08
N GLY A 17 2.26 6.89 -5.57
CA GLY A 17 2.03 7.72 -4.39
C GLY A 17 2.10 6.95 -3.07
N VAL A 18 2.40 5.65 -3.08
CA VAL A 18 2.49 4.82 -1.87
C VAL A 18 3.67 5.23 -1.00
N SER A 19 4.81 5.59 -1.61
CA SER A 19 5.97 6.09 -0.86
C SER A 19 5.65 7.36 -0.05
N ASP A 20 4.77 8.24 -0.55
CA ASP A 20 4.34 9.46 0.14
C ASP A 20 3.53 9.19 1.43
N GLN A 21 3.03 7.96 1.56
CA GLN A 21 2.15 7.53 2.65
C GLN A 21 2.85 6.63 3.68
N ILE A 22 4.14 6.34 3.47
CA ILE A 22 4.98 5.55 4.39
C ILE A 22 5.86 6.51 5.19
N GLY A 23 5.50 6.73 6.45
CA GLY A 23 6.27 7.62 7.33
C GLY A 23 5.50 8.00 8.61
N ARG A 24 6.13 8.82 9.44
CA ARG A 24 5.50 9.47 10.60
C ARG A 24 5.36 10.96 10.30
N GLY A 25 4.21 11.54 10.65
CA GLY A 25 3.88 12.92 10.27
C GLY A 25 4.95 13.92 10.71
N GLY A 26 5.38 14.78 9.78
CA GLY A 26 6.42 15.78 10.00
C GLY A 26 7.87 15.27 9.81
N ASP A 27 8.10 13.97 9.76
CA ASP A 27 9.42 13.37 9.46
C ASP A 27 9.62 13.13 7.96
N ALA A 28 10.87 12.86 7.56
CA ALA A 28 11.21 12.44 6.20
C ALA A 28 10.55 11.08 5.86
N LEU A 29 10.19 10.90 4.58
CA LEU A 29 9.65 9.65 4.04
C LEU A 29 10.46 8.43 4.53
N ALA A 30 9.77 7.38 4.96
CA ALA A 30 10.41 6.16 5.42
C ALA A 30 10.48 5.13 4.28
N MET A 31 11.62 4.44 4.18
CA MET A 31 11.76 3.31 3.27
C MET A 31 11.36 2.02 3.97
N SER A 32 10.53 1.23 3.29
CA SER A 32 10.25 -0.14 3.68
C SER A 32 11.45 -1.03 3.35
N ASN A 33 11.82 -1.92 4.27
CA ASN A 33 12.76 -3.01 3.97
C ASN A 33 12.08 -4.21 3.29
N VAL A 34 10.74 -4.17 3.18
CA VAL A 34 9.95 -5.10 2.38
C VAL A 34 9.77 -4.49 0.99
N PRO A 35 10.06 -5.22 -0.11
CA PRO A 35 9.83 -4.75 -1.47
C PRO A 35 8.34 -4.87 -1.81
N ILE A 36 7.56 -3.85 -1.45
CA ILE A 36 6.10 -3.89 -1.47
C ILE A 36 5.56 -3.96 -2.90
N ALA A 37 6.11 -3.19 -3.84
CA ALA A 37 5.70 -3.23 -5.23
C ALA A 37 6.05 -4.55 -5.91
N ASP A 38 7.23 -5.11 -5.65
CA ASP A 38 7.61 -6.41 -6.23
C ASP A 38 6.70 -7.55 -5.70
N LEU A 39 6.35 -7.50 -4.42
CA LEU A 39 5.49 -8.52 -3.78
C LEU A 39 4.01 -8.33 -4.10
N ILE A 40 3.46 -7.18 -3.75
CA ILE A 40 2.02 -6.91 -3.87
C ILE A 40 1.69 -6.58 -5.32
N GLY A 41 2.32 -5.56 -5.90
CA GLY A 41 2.02 -5.09 -7.25
C GLY A 41 2.50 -6.01 -8.36
N GLY A 42 3.59 -6.76 -8.14
CA GLY A 42 4.15 -7.71 -9.10
C GLY A 42 3.62 -9.11 -8.87
N SER A 43 4.20 -9.79 -7.89
CA SER A 43 4.04 -11.24 -7.70
C SER A 43 2.61 -11.67 -7.37
N LEU A 44 1.98 -11.04 -6.37
CA LEU A 44 0.64 -11.41 -5.92
C LEU A 44 -0.44 -11.00 -6.91
N THR A 45 -0.36 -9.80 -7.50
CA THR A 45 -1.30 -9.42 -8.57
C THR A 45 -1.18 -10.33 -9.80
N SER A 46 0.05 -10.71 -10.17
CA SER A 46 0.28 -11.66 -11.27
C SER A 46 -0.32 -13.04 -10.97
N ALA A 47 -0.11 -13.56 -9.77
CA ALA A 47 -0.70 -14.84 -9.36
C ALA A 47 -2.23 -14.79 -9.41
N MET A 48 -2.84 -13.70 -8.94
CA MET A 48 -4.29 -13.51 -8.98
C MET A 48 -4.81 -13.44 -10.43
N GLY A 49 -4.15 -12.67 -11.30
CA GLY A 49 -4.51 -12.57 -12.72
C GLY A 49 -4.39 -13.91 -13.44
N LEU A 50 -3.35 -14.70 -13.15
CA LEU A 50 -3.17 -16.03 -13.71
C LEU A 50 -4.27 -17.00 -13.24
N LEU A 51 -4.61 -16.99 -11.95
CA LEU A 51 -5.67 -17.83 -11.40
C LEU A 51 -7.04 -17.48 -12.03
N ALA A 52 -7.33 -16.19 -12.22
CA ALA A 52 -8.53 -15.76 -12.92
C ALA A 52 -8.55 -16.21 -14.39
N ALA A 53 -7.43 -16.11 -15.10
CA ALA A 53 -7.29 -16.58 -16.47
C ALA A 53 -7.44 -18.11 -16.58
N LEU A 54 -6.88 -18.87 -15.64
CA LEU A 54 -7.03 -20.33 -15.58
C LEU A 54 -8.48 -20.73 -15.31
N PHE A 55 -9.16 -20.03 -14.40
CA PHE A 55 -10.58 -20.25 -14.11
C PHE A 55 -11.45 -20.03 -15.36
N ASP A 56 -11.21 -18.96 -16.12
CA ASP A 56 -11.92 -18.70 -17.37
C ASP A 56 -11.57 -19.72 -18.47
N ALA A 57 -10.29 -20.06 -18.62
CA ALA A 57 -9.82 -21.02 -19.62
C ALA A 57 -10.40 -22.43 -19.37
N ALA A 58 -10.55 -22.85 -18.11
CA ALA A 58 -11.17 -24.13 -17.77
C ALA A 58 -12.64 -24.24 -18.22
N ARG A 59 -13.33 -23.11 -18.39
CA ARG A 59 -14.74 -23.05 -18.77
C ARG A 59 -14.95 -22.79 -20.26
N THR A 60 -14.03 -22.06 -20.87
CA THR A 60 -14.15 -21.60 -22.26
C THR A 60 -13.25 -22.36 -23.24
N GLY A 61 -12.25 -23.08 -22.74
CA GLY A 61 -11.19 -23.70 -23.54
C GLY A 61 -10.21 -22.70 -24.15
N ARG A 62 -10.27 -21.41 -23.79
CA ARG A 62 -9.47 -20.33 -24.39
C ARG A 62 -8.54 -19.70 -23.37
N GLY A 63 -7.25 -19.64 -23.68
CA GLY A 63 -6.26 -18.93 -22.86
C GLY A 63 -6.42 -17.40 -22.90
N ARG A 64 -5.73 -16.70 -22.00
CA ARG A 64 -5.68 -15.24 -21.90
C ARG A 64 -4.24 -14.75 -21.85
N HIS A 65 -4.00 -13.55 -22.39
CA HIS A 65 -2.80 -12.78 -22.10
C HIS A 65 -3.07 -11.90 -20.88
N VAL A 66 -2.26 -12.04 -19.84
CA VAL A 66 -2.39 -11.28 -18.58
C VAL A 66 -1.22 -10.31 -18.52
N ASP A 67 -1.52 -9.02 -18.66
CA ASP A 67 -0.55 -7.92 -18.58
C ASP A 67 -0.67 -7.25 -17.20
N ILE A 68 0.46 -7.15 -16.49
CA ILE A 68 0.52 -6.67 -15.11
C ILE A 68 1.53 -5.54 -15.03
N ALA A 69 1.08 -4.37 -14.60
CA ALA A 69 1.92 -3.21 -14.35
C ALA A 69 1.99 -2.95 -12.83
N MET A 70 3.19 -3.09 -12.24
CA MET A 70 3.38 -2.90 -10.79
C MET A 70 2.91 -1.53 -10.30
N ALA A 71 3.09 -0.47 -11.10
CA ALA A 71 2.60 0.87 -10.76
C ALA A 71 1.08 0.94 -10.65
N ASP A 72 0.36 0.37 -11.61
CA ASP A 72 -1.11 0.35 -11.64
C ASP A 72 -1.65 -0.51 -10.50
N SER A 73 -1.02 -1.67 -10.26
CA SER A 73 -1.38 -2.56 -9.16
C SER A 73 -1.16 -1.91 -7.80
N MET A 74 -0.04 -1.22 -7.59
CA MET A 74 0.22 -0.48 -6.36
C MET A 74 -0.79 0.66 -6.15
N LEU A 75 -1.13 1.40 -7.21
CA LEU A 75 -2.15 2.45 -7.15
C LEU A 75 -3.51 1.88 -6.76
N ALA A 76 -3.90 0.72 -7.31
CA ALA A 76 -5.14 0.03 -6.95
C ALA A 76 -5.18 -0.42 -5.48
N HIS A 77 -4.02 -0.68 -4.86
CA HIS A 77 -3.90 -1.04 -3.45
C HIS A 77 -3.79 0.17 -2.50
N ALA A 78 -3.59 1.39 -3.02
CA ALA A 78 -3.52 2.62 -2.24
C ALA A 78 -4.91 3.14 -1.80
N VAL A 79 -5.76 2.25 -1.25
CA VAL A 79 -7.19 2.50 -1.04
C VAL A 79 -7.46 3.70 -0.12
N VAL A 80 -6.79 3.79 1.03
CA VAL A 80 -7.00 4.87 2.02
C VAL A 80 -6.70 6.26 1.44
N PRO A 81 -5.50 6.52 0.88
CA PRO A 81 -5.20 7.82 0.28
C PRO A 81 -6.07 8.10 -0.96
N MET A 82 -6.43 7.09 -1.75
CA MET A 82 -7.33 7.28 -2.90
C MET A 82 -8.75 7.69 -2.47
N VAL A 83 -9.27 7.12 -1.39
CA VAL A 83 -10.55 7.55 -0.80
C VAL A 83 -10.45 8.98 -0.27
N ALA A 84 -9.37 9.32 0.44
CA ALA A 84 -9.15 10.69 0.92
C ALA A 84 -9.11 11.70 -0.23
N LEU A 85 -8.39 11.39 -1.30
CA LEU A 85 -8.33 12.20 -2.51
C LEU A 85 -9.72 12.36 -3.14
N ALA A 86 -10.48 11.28 -3.29
CA ALA A 86 -11.81 11.31 -3.90
C ALA A 86 -12.83 12.12 -3.08
N VAL A 87 -12.77 12.05 -1.75
CA VAL A 87 -13.74 12.72 -0.86
C VAL A 87 -13.33 14.16 -0.53
N HIS A 88 -12.03 14.42 -0.37
CA HIS A 88 -11.52 15.69 0.16
C HIS A 88 -10.69 16.49 -0.86
N GLY A 89 -10.46 15.96 -2.06
CA GLY A 89 -9.65 16.60 -3.10
C GLY A 89 -8.14 16.56 -2.86
N GLN A 90 -7.70 15.93 -1.77
CA GLN A 90 -6.29 15.80 -1.41
C GLN A 90 -6.07 14.59 -0.48
N THR A 91 -4.86 14.04 -0.52
CA THR A 91 -4.40 13.06 0.47
C THR A 91 -4.05 13.74 1.79
N ARG A 92 -3.91 12.94 2.85
CA ARG A 92 -3.33 13.42 4.12
C ARG A 92 -1.82 13.13 4.11
N PRO A 93 -1.03 13.92 4.85
CA PRO A 93 0.37 13.58 5.07
C PRO A 93 0.52 12.19 5.72
N ALA A 94 1.64 11.50 5.44
CA ALA A 94 2.00 10.27 6.15
C ALA A 94 1.86 10.46 7.68
N GLY A 95 1.32 9.46 8.36
CA GLY A 95 1.10 9.52 9.80
C GLY A 95 -0.07 10.39 10.28
N ALA A 96 -0.75 11.12 9.40
CA ALA A 96 -1.91 11.96 9.76
C ALA A 96 -3.26 11.27 9.52
N ASP A 97 -3.25 10.03 9.04
CA ASP A 97 -4.43 9.22 8.76
C ASP A 97 -4.82 8.34 9.95
N ARG A 98 -6.09 7.91 9.98
CA ARG A 98 -6.65 7.12 11.09
C ARG A 98 -5.90 5.80 11.32
N LEU A 99 -5.35 5.24 10.24
CA LEU A 99 -4.64 3.96 10.24
C LEU A 99 -3.13 4.13 10.01
N SER A 100 -2.58 5.34 10.16
CA SER A 100 -1.14 5.59 9.97
C SER A 100 -0.47 6.26 11.16
N GLY A 101 -1.18 6.58 12.24
CA GLY A 101 -0.62 7.21 13.43
C GLY A 101 -1.33 8.47 13.90
N GLY A 102 -2.35 8.94 13.15
CA GLY A 102 -3.03 10.21 13.43
C GLY A 102 -3.96 10.16 14.65
N LEU A 103 -4.11 9.00 15.30
CA LEU A 103 -4.95 8.79 16.47
C LEU A 103 -4.10 8.27 17.63
N PRO A 104 -4.29 8.77 18.86
CA PRO A 104 -3.50 8.31 20.01
C PRO A 104 -3.71 6.80 20.30
N PHE A 105 -4.89 6.29 20.01
CA PHE A 105 -5.22 4.87 20.19
C PHE A 105 -4.88 4.00 18.97
N TYR A 106 -4.21 4.56 17.95
CA TYR A 106 -3.68 3.83 16.81
C TYR A 106 -2.31 4.42 16.41
N SER A 107 -1.28 4.14 17.21
CA SER A 107 0.04 4.76 17.05
C SER A 107 1.16 3.95 17.70
N LEU A 108 2.40 4.41 17.51
CA LEU A 108 3.62 3.82 18.04
C LEU A 108 4.22 4.74 19.12
N TYR A 109 4.46 4.21 20.31
CA TYR A 109 4.93 4.95 21.49
C TYR A 109 6.31 4.49 21.93
N ALA A 110 7.22 5.41 22.25
CA ALA A 110 8.52 5.07 22.81
C ALA A 110 8.36 4.56 24.26
N THR A 111 9.12 3.52 24.61
CA THR A 111 9.17 2.93 25.95
C THR A 111 10.50 3.26 26.64
N SER A 112 10.57 3.11 27.97
CA SER A 112 11.76 3.46 28.76
C SER A 112 12.99 2.60 28.47
N ASP A 113 12.82 1.43 27.86
CA ASP A 113 13.88 0.54 27.38
C ASP A 113 14.34 0.87 25.95
N GLY A 114 13.88 1.99 25.38
CA GLY A 114 14.25 2.45 24.04
C GLY A 114 13.57 1.67 22.89
N ARG A 115 12.61 0.80 23.19
CA ARG A 115 11.79 0.12 22.18
C ARG A 115 10.53 0.94 21.86
N GLN A 116 9.65 0.36 21.04
CA GLN A 116 8.37 0.95 20.69
C GLN A 116 7.24 0.00 21.05
N LEU A 117 6.19 0.54 21.67
CA LEU A 117 4.91 -0.11 21.91
C LEU A 117 3.95 0.27 20.77
N ALA A 118 3.29 -0.73 20.19
CA ALA A 118 2.18 -0.52 19.27
C ALA A 118 0.85 -0.51 20.01
N VAL A 119 0.09 0.58 19.86
CA VAL A 119 -1.28 0.71 20.34
C VAL A 119 -2.21 0.68 19.14
N GLY A 120 -3.21 -0.19 19.18
CA GLY A 120 -4.20 -0.38 18.11
C GLY A 120 -5.62 -0.58 18.65
N ALA A 121 -6.02 0.22 19.62
CA ALA A 121 -7.31 0.16 20.32
C ALA A 121 -8.38 1.00 19.60
N LEU A 122 -8.74 0.63 18.38
CA LEU A 122 -9.69 1.42 17.56
C LEU A 122 -11.12 1.39 18.10
N GLU A 123 -11.56 0.25 18.62
CA GLU A 123 -12.89 0.09 19.18
C GLU A 123 -12.93 0.67 20.60
N ARG A 124 -13.99 1.42 20.90
CA ARG A 124 -14.17 2.09 22.20
C ARG A 124 -13.96 1.16 23.40
N LYS A 125 -14.45 -0.07 23.34
CA LYS A 125 -14.30 -1.09 24.41
C LYS A 125 -12.86 -1.54 24.69
N PHE A 126 -11.91 -1.18 23.83
CA PHE A 126 -10.48 -1.48 23.99
C PHE A 126 -9.69 -0.28 24.49
N TRP A 127 -10.28 0.92 24.48
CA TRP A 127 -9.62 2.17 24.83
C TRP A 127 -10.14 2.79 26.13
N ASP A 128 -11.45 2.71 26.38
CA ASP A 128 -12.09 3.11 27.64
C ASP A 128 -11.64 2.20 28.80
#